data_AF-A0A5C7VF43-F1
#
_entry.id   AF-A0A5C7VF43-F1
#
_cell.length_a   1.000
_cell.length_b   1.000
_cell.length_c   1.000
_cell.angle_alpha   90.00
_cell.angle_beta   90.00
_cell.angle_gamma   90.00
#
_symmetry.space_group_name_H-M   'P 1'
#
loop_
_entity.id
_entity.type
_entity.pdbx_description
1 polymer ?
#
loop_
_entity_poly.entity_id
_entity_poly.type
_entity_poly.pdbx_seq_one_letter_code
_entity_poly.pdbx_strand_id
1 'polypeptide(L)'
;MLHEAVQGQSPVAPVAFESDATPSAQANFQSYQIIRRNGAVVAFEPSKISVALMKAFLAVHGTSGAASASVREAVEQLTQSVVRALLRSRPSGGTFHIEDVQDHVELGLMRGGHHEVARAYVLYRERRAQERASHVETAKAAEPQLMVVDGGQRRALDLGALSALIQSSCAGLGTDVRHEPVLAETQRNLYDGVPMEEVYKAAILAARTLIEKDPGYSRATARLLMHTIRREILGEEVTQEQMQERYAEYFPRYIKRG
;
A
#
# COMPACT_ATOMS: atom_id res chain seq x y z
N MET A 1 80.80 16.30 -7.60
CA MET A 1 81.42 16.22 -8.94
C MET A 1 81.02 14.87 -9.53
N LEU A 2 79.94 14.78 -10.32
CA LEU A 2 79.73 15.25 -11.70
C LEU A 2 80.08 14.16 -12.72
N HIS A 3 79.17 14.01 -13.68
CA HIS A 3 79.25 13.32 -14.98
C HIS A 3 79.05 11.79 -14.96
N GLU A 4 78.33 11.15 -15.88
CA GLU A 4 77.36 11.53 -16.93
C GLU A 4 76.94 10.21 -17.59
N ALA A 5 75.74 10.18 -18.19
CA ALA A 5 75.43 9.45 -19.43
C ALA A 5 75.47 7.90 -19.46
N VAL A 6 74.78 7.15 -20.34
CA VAL A 6 73.72 7.35 -21.36
C VAL A 6 73.26 5.93 -21.75
N GLN A 7 71.94 5.79 -21.97
CA GLN A 7 71.20 4.90 -22.89
C GLN A 7 71.65 3.44 -23.19
N GLY A 8 70.68 2.54 -23.08
CA GLY A 8 70.56 1.29 -23.84
C GLY A 8 69.08 0.98 -24.08
N GLN A 9 68.68 0.82 -25.36
CA GLN A 9 67.31 0.87 -25.85
C GLN A 9 66.80 -0.51 -26.34
N SER A 10 65.48 -0.70 -26.27
CA SER A 10 64.60 -1.56 -27.11
C SER A 10 64.42 -3.05 -26.74
N PRO A 11 63.27 -3.71 -27.09
CA PRO A 11 62.20 -3.27 -28.02
C PRO A 11 60.75 -3.37 -27.50
N VAL A 12 59.86 -2.69 -28.23
CA VAL A 12 58.39 -2.71 -28.13
C VAL A 12 57.84 -3.97 -28.83
N ALA A 13 56.94 -4.69 -28.15
CA ALA A 13 56.17 -5.82 -28.68
C ALA A 13 54.66 -5.48 -28.70
N PRO A 14 53.85 -6.13 -29.55
CA PRO A 14 52.67 -5.54 -30.17
C PRO A 14 51.44 -5.50 -29.24
N VAL A 15 50.65 -4.43 -29.38
CA VAL A 15 49.36 -4.26 -28.73
C VAL A 15 48.36 -5.20 -29.40
N ALA A 16 48.03 -6.30 -28.75
CA ALA A 16 46.93 -7.16 -29.13
C ALA A 16 45.61 -6.41 -28.87
N PHE A 17 44.78 -6.27 -29.90
CA PHE A 17 43.38 -5.89 -29.75
C PHE A 17 42.68 -7.01 -28.96
N GLU A 18 42.50 -6.80 -27.65
CA GLU A 18 41.53 -7.57 -26.88
C GLU A 18 40.14 -7.19 -27.39
N SER A 19 39.62 -8.09 -28.22
CA SER A 19 38.22 -8.17 -28.59
C SER A 19 37.37 -8.11 -27.32
N ASP A 20 36.55 -7.07 -27.24
CA ASP A 20 35.54 -6.81 -26.24
C ASP A 20 34.51 -7.96 -26.26
N ALA A 21 34.85 -9.05 -25.58
CA ALA A 21 33.97 -10.19 -25.41
C ALA A 21 32.84 -9.75 -24.48
N THR A 22 31.71 -9.40 -25.08
CA THR A 22 30.48 -9.07 -24.36
C THR A 22 30.13 -10.23 -23.44
N PRO A 23 30.14 -10.07 -22.10
CA PRO A 23 29.64 -11.11 -21.24
C PRO A 23 28.12 -11.17 -21.44
N SER A 24 27.62 -12.32 -21.88
CA SER A 24 26.23 -12.70 -21.79
C SER A 24 25.84 -12.75 -20.30
N ALA A 25 25.55 -11.59 -19.74
CA ALA A 25 25.20 -11.42 -18.34
C ALA A 25 23.84 -12.09 -18.08
N GLN A 26 23.87 -13.36 -17.70
CA GLN A 26 22.86 -13.91 -16.80
C GLN A 26 23.03 -13.19 -15.46
N ALA A 27 22.51 -11.96 -15.38
CA ALA A 27 22.50 -11.20 -14.15
C ALA A 27 21.70 -12.00 -13.11
N ASN A 28 22.30 -12.30 -11.96
CA ASN A 28 21.59 -12.94 -10.87
C ASN A 28 20.56 -11.95 -10.30
N PHE A 29 19.31 -12.08 -10.76
CA PHE A 29 18.20 -11.21 -10.32
C PHE A 29 17.70 -11.52 -8.90
N GLN A 30 18.27 -12.53 -8.22
CA GLN A 30 17.83 -12.99 -6.89
C GLN A 30 17.94 -11.91 -5.80
N SER A 31 18.85 -10.94 -5.95
CA SER A 31 19.02 -9.81 -5.04
C SER A 31 18.05 -8.66 -5.30
N TYR A 32 17.10 -8.80 -6.23
CA TYR A 32 16.15 -7.76 -6.62
C TYR A 32 14.71 -8.16 -6.38
N GLN A 33 13.95 -7.22 -5.83
CA GLN A 33 12.55 -7.43 -5.47
C GLN A 33 11.69 -6.25 -5.97
N ILE A 34 10.40 -6.52 -6.20
CA ILE A 34 9.41 -5.53 -6.59
C ILE A 34 8.36 -5.40 -5.49
N ILE A 35 8.10 -4.17 -5.07
CA ILE A 35 6.97 -3.81 -4.21
C ILE A 35 5.77 -3.51 -5.13
N ARG A 36 4.75 -4.37 -5.09
CA ARG A 36 3.51 -4.18 -5.83
C ARG A 36 2.66 -3.07 -5.22
N ARG A 37 1.66 -2.56 -5.96
CA ARG A 37 0.74 -1.51 -5.48
C ARG A 37 -0.02 -1.88 -4.21
N ASN A 38 -0.20 -3.17 -3.91
CA ASN A 38 -0.85 -3.67 -2.70
C ASN A 38 0.14 -3.90 -1.53
N GLY A 39 1.38 -3.43 -1.64
CA GLY A 39 2.43 -3.60 -0.62
C GLY A 39 3.11 -4.96 -0.63
N ALA A 40 2.62 -5.95 -1.39
CA ALA A 40 3.24 -7.26 -1.46
C ALA A 40 4.59 -7.21 -2.18
N VAL A 41 5.59 -7.87 -1.60
CA VAL A 41 6.94 -7.96 -2.15
C VAL A 41 7.09 -9.24 -2.96
N VAL A 42 7.56 -9.14 -4.20
CA VAL A 42 7.74 -10.27 -5.12
C VAL A 42 9.14 -10.24 -5.74
N ALA A 43 9.62 -11.36 -6.24
CA ALA A 43 10.90 -11.43 -6.95
C ALA A 43 10.87 -10.60 -8.25
N PHE A 44 12.01 -10.01 -8.61
CA PHE A 44 12.14 -9.31 -9.89
C PHE A 44 12.24 -10.32 -11.05
N GLU A 45 11.26 -10.27 -11.96
CA GLU A 45 11.19 -11.14 -13.14
C GLU A 45 11.19 -10.33 -14.44
N PRO A 46 12.30 -10.27 -15.19
CA PRO A 46 12.37 -9.56 -16.48
C PRO A 46 11.33 -10.03 -17.51
N SER A 47 10.94 -11.31 -17.46
CA SER A 47 9.93 -11.90 -18.34
C SER A 47 8.58 -11.16 -18.26
N LYS A 48 8.22 -10.61 -17.08
CA LYS A 48 6.99 -9.83 -16.90
C LYS A 48 7.01 -8.51 -17.68
N ILE A 49 8.18 -7.89 -17.84
CA ILE A 49 8.36 -6.67 -18.62
C ILE A 49 8.16 -6.97 -20.11
N SER A 50 8.78 -8.04 -20.61
CA SER A 50 8.62 -8.48 -22.00
C SER A 50 7.16 -8.80 -22.35
N VAL A 51 6.44 -9.51 -21.46
CA VAL A 51 5.01 -9.80 -21.64
C VAL A 51 4.17 -8.52 -21.67
N ALA A 52 4.46 -7.54 -20.82
CA ALA A 52 3.74 -6.26 -20.79
C ALA A 52 3.98 -5.44 -22.08
N LEU A 53 5.23 -5.36 -22.52
CA LEU A 53 5.61 -4.73 -23.79
C LEU A 53 4.91 -5.41 -24.98
N MET A 54 4.95 -6.74 -25.05
CA MET A 54 4.28 -7.50 -26.12
C MET A 54 2.77 -7.20 -26.18
N LYS A 55 2.10 -7.07 -25.02
CA LYS A 55 0.68 -6.68 -24.97
C LYS A 55 0.43 -5.27 -25.53
N ALA A 56 1.33 -4.33 -25.29
CA ALA A 56 1.21 -2.98 -25.83
C ALA A 56 1.44 -2.96 -27.36
N PHE A 57 2.42 -3.70 -27.87
CA PHE A 57 2.63 -3.85 -29.31
C PHE A 57 1.44 -4.53 -29.99
N LEU A 58 0.88 -5.59 -29.37
CA LEU A 58 -0.35 -6.26 -29.82
C LEU A 58 -1.55 -5.31 -29.93
N ALA A 59 -1.68 -4.37 -28.98
CA ALA A 59 -2.80 -3.43 -28.97
C ALA A 59 -2.75 -2.43 -30.13
N VAL A 60 -1.56 -2.14 -30.68
CA VAL A 60 -1.37 -1.20 -31.80
C VAL A 60 -1.33 -1.91 -33.15
N HIS A 61 -0.59 -3.01 -33.26
CA HIS A 61 -0.36 -3.69 -34.55
C HIS A 61 -1.29 -4.88 -34.81
N GLY A 62 -2.21 -5.16 -33.87
CA GLY A 62 -3.08 -6.31 -33.92
C GLY A 62 -2.34 -7.65 -33.78
N THR A 63 -3.09 -8.75 -33.79
CA THR A 63 -2.54 -10.10 -33.64
C THR A 63 -1.64 -10.52 -34.81
N SER A 64 -1.89 -9.98 -36.01
CA SER A 64 -1.11 -10.29 -37.21
C SER A 64 0.27 -9.61 -37.23
N GLY A 65 0.41 -8.41 -36.64
CA GLY A 65 1.68 -7.70 -36.55
C GLY A 65 2.59 -8.18 -35.41
N ALA A 66 2.02 -8.68 -34.31
CA ALA A 66 2.76 -9.10 -33.13
C ALA A 66 3.47 -10.47 -33.24
N ALA A 67 3.11 -11.28 -34.24
CA ALA A 67 3.84 -12.50 -34.56
C ALA A 67 5.11 -12.23 -35.39
N SER A 68 5.33 -10.98 -35.84
CA SER A 68 6.50 -10.63 -36.63
C SER A 68 7.79 -10.73 -35.81
N ALA A 69 8.86 -11.20 -36.46
CA ALA A 69 10.18 -11.32 -35.85
C ALA A 69 10.71 -9.94 -35.39
N SER A 70 10.42 -8.88 -36.14
CA SER A 70 10.84 -7.51 -35.84
C SER A 70 10.22 -6.98 -34.55
N VAL A 71 8.94 -7.26 -34.26
CA VAL A 71 8.30 -6.85 -33.00
C VAL A 71 8.90 -7.61 -31.82
N ARG A 72 9.17 -8.91 -31.96
CA ARG A 72 9.82 -9.70 -30.91
C ARG A 72 11.22 -9.18 -30.60
N GLU A 73 11.98 -8.84 -31.63
CA GLU A 73 13.31 -8.25 -31.48
C GLU A 73 13.24 -6.88 -30.79
N ALA A 74 12.32 -6.01 -31.19
CA ALA A 74 12.13 -4.71 -30.55
C ALA A 74 11.75 -4.86 -29.06
N VAL A 75 10.83 -5.77 -28.73
CA VAL A 75 10.42 -6.06 -27.34
C VAL A 75 11.60 -6.58 -26.51
N GLU A 76 12.43 -7.46 -27.07
CA GLU A 76 13.62 -7.99 -26.40
C GLU A 76 14.64 -6.87 -26.12
N GLN A 77 14.96 -6.06 -27.12
CA GLN A 77 15.89 -4.93 -26.97
C GLN A 77 15.39 -3.90 -25.94
N LEU A 78 14.10 -3.57 -25.97
CA LEU A 78 13.48 -2.69 -24.98
C LEU A 78 13.54 -3.29 -23.57
N THR A 79 13.22 -4.58 -23.43
CA THR A 79 13.28 -5.28 -22.13
C THR A 79 14.69 -5.22 -21.55
N GLN A 80 15.71 -5.54 -22.36
CA GLN A 80 17.12 -5.48 -21.93
C GLN A 80 17.54 -4.07 -21.53
N SER A 81 17.10 -3.05 -22.29
CA SER A 81 17.38 -1.64 -21.98
C SER A 81 16.78 -1.21 -20.64
N VAL A 82 15.52 -1.56 -20.39
CA VAL A 82 14.80 -1.27 -19.13
C VAL A 82 15.48 -1.97 -17.96
N VAL A 83 15.76 -3.27 -18.08
CA VAL A 83 16.43 -4.05 -17.04
C VAL A 83 17.80 -3.44 -16.72
N ARG A 84 18.60 -3.12 -17.74
CA ARG A 84 19.92 -2.50 -17.55
C ARG A 84 19.82 -1.15 -16.86
N ALA A 85 18.80 -0.34 -17.17
CA ALA A 85 18.59 0.94 -16.51
C ALA A 85 18.22 0.77 -15.02
N LEU A 86 17.31 -0.16 -14.71
CA LEU A 86 16.92 -0.46 -13.33
C LEU A 86 18.10 -0.98 -12.50
N LEU A 87 18.87 -1.95 -13.03
CA LEU A 87 20.01 -2.52 -12.31
C LEU A 87 21.12 -1.50 -12.05
N ARG A 88 21.39 -0.59 -13.00
CA ARG A 88 22.39 0.47 -12.80
C ARG A 88 22.05 1.41 -11.66
N SER A 89 20.76 1.62 -11.38
CA SER A 89 20.35 2.46 -10.25
C SER A 89 20.63 1.79 -8.88
N ARG A 90 20.82 0.45 -8.85
CA ARG A 90 21.05 -0.34 -7.64
C ARG A 90 22.01 -1.51 -7.89
N PRO A 91 23.33 -1.26 -7.98
CA PRO A 91 24.31 -2.29 -8.32
C PRO A 91 24.47 -3.41 -7.27
N SER A 92 24.06 -3.16 -6.03
CA SER A 92 24.16 -4.11 -4.90
C SER A 92 22.86 -4.84 -4.55
N GLY A 93 21.82 -4.75 -5.40
CA GLY A 93 20.50 -5.30 -5.12
C GLY A 93 19.55 -4.30 -4.44
N GLY A 94 18.28 -4.69 -4.27
CA GLY A 94 17.28 -3.88 -3.58
C GLY A 94 15.85 -4.01 -4.13
N THR A 95 14.96 -3.17 -3.60
CA THR A 95 13.52 -3.18 -3.86
C THR A 95 13.04 -2.03 -4.75
N PHE A 96 12.51 -2.31 -5.94
CA PHE A 96 11.87 -1.26 -6.75
C PHE A 96 10.36 -1.20 -6.48
N HIS A 97 9.78 -0.01 -6.55
CA HIS A 97 8.33 0.08 -6.67
C HIS A 97 7.92 -0.34 -8.10
N ILE A 98 6.74 -0.93 -8.23
CA ILE A 98 6.23 -1.32 -9.55
C ILE A 98 6.02 -0.10 -10.48
N GLU A 99 5.82 1.10 -9.93
CA GLU A 99 5.77 2.34 -10.72
C GLU A 99 7.13 2.68 -11.33
N ASP A 100 8.25 2.49 -10.60
CA ASP A 100 9.59 2.74 -11.12
C ASP A 100 9.87 1.91 -12.39
N VAL A 101 9.39 0.66 -12.40
CA VAL A 101 9.51 -0.22 -13.57
C VAL A 101 8.66 0.29 -14.73
N GLN A 102 7.45 0.79 -14.45
CA GLN A 102 6.56 1.34 -15.48
C GLN A 102 7.15 2.61 -16.11
N ASP A 103 7.70 3.50 -15.30
CA ASP A 103 8.34 4.74 -15.78
C ASP A 103 9.53 4.44 -16.69
N HIS A 104 10.33 3.42 -16.36
CA HIS A 104 11.43 2.99 -17.23
C HIS A 104 10.94 2.36 -18.54
N VAL A 105 9.83 1.63 -18.52
CA VAL A 105 9.22 1.07 -19.74
C VAL A 105 8.72 2.19 -20.64
N GLU A 106 8.03 3.19 -20.09
CA GLU A 106 7.55 4.35 -20.83
C GLU A 106 8.68 5.17 -21.43
N LEU A 107 9.71 5.45 -20.63
CA LEU A 107 10.91 6.14 -21.09
C LEU A 107 11.62 5.34 -22.20
N GLY A 108 11.69 4.02 -22.08
CA GLY A 108 12.25 3.12 -23.09
C GLY A 108 11.49 3.19 -24.41
N LEU A 109 10.17 3.12 -24.37
CA LEU A 109 9.30 3.23 -25.55
C LEU A 109 9.43 4.61 -26.22
N MET A 110 9.49 5.69 -25.44
CA MET A 110 9.68 7.04 -25.98
C MET A 110 11.04 7.22 -26.65
N ARG A 111 12.12 6.72 -26.03
CA ARG A 111 13.48 6.79 -26.60
C ARG A 111 13.65 5.91 -27.84
N GLY A 112 12.95 4.79 -27.91
CA GLY A 112 12.92 3.91 -29.09
C GLY A 112 12.07 4.44 -30.25
N GLY A 113 11.45 5.63 -30.12
CA GLY A 113 10.58 6.20 -31.15
C GLY A 113 9.21 5.52 -31.29
N HIS A 114 8.87 4.59 -30.38
CA HIS A 114 7.61 3.85 -30.40
C HIS A 114 6.47 4.65 -29.74
N HIS A 115 6.25 5.88 -30.20
CA HIS A 115 5.31 6.83 -29.57
C HIS A 115 3.86 6.33 -29.54
N GLU A 116 3.43 5.60 -30.57
CA GLU A 116 2.08 5.02 -30.63
C GLU A 116 1.91 3.88 -29.61
N VAL A 117 2.94 3.04 -29.46
CA VAL A 117 2.96 1.97 -28.46
C VAL A 117 3.06 2.54 -27.04
N ALA A 118 3.83 3.60 -26.83
CA ALA A 118 3.89 4.31 -25.54
C ALA A 118 2.50 4.84 -25.14
N ARG A 119 1.78 5.48 -26.06
CA ARG A 119 0.40 5.94 -25.80
C ARG A 119 -0.54 4.78 -25.49
N ALA A 120 -0.48 3.68 -26.25
CA ALA A 120 -1.29 2.50 -25.99
C ALA A 120 -0.95 1.84 -24.65
N TYR A 121 0.32 1.82 -24.25
CA TYR A 121 0.78 1.32 -22.95
C TYR A 121 0.23 2.16 -21.80
N VAL A 122 0.30 3.50 -21.90
CA VAL A 122 -0.26 4.42 -20.90
C VAL A 122 -1.78 4.22 -20.75
N LEU A 123 -2.50 4.12 -21.87
CA LEU A 123 -3.94 3.88 -21.82
C LEU A 123 -4.28 2.50 -21.24
N TYR A 124 -3.46 1.48 -21.51
CA TYR A 124 -3.63 0.15 -20.94
C TYR A 124 -3.39 0.13 -19.42
N ARG A 125 -2.33 0.79 -18.92
CA ARG A 125 -2.08 0.87 -17.46
C ARG A 125 -3.21 1.62 -16.74
N GLU A 126 -3.76 2.66 -17.36
CA GLU A 126 -4.87 3.44 -16.80
C GLU A 126 -6.14 2.60 -16.77
N ARG A 127 -6.48 1.92 -17.86
CA ARG A 127 -7.61 0.97 -17.89
C ARG A 127 -7.46 -0.12 -16.84
N ARG A 128 -6.26 -0.69 -16.67
CA ARG A 128 -5.99 -1.70 -15.62
C ARG A 128 -5.97 -1.11 -14.21
N ALA A 129 -5.70 0.19 -14.05
CA ALA A 129 -5.84 0.88 -12.77
C ALA A 129 -7.32 1.10 -12.44
N GLN A 130 -8.11 1.55 -13.41
CA GLN A 130 -9.56 1.72 -13.30
C GLN A 130 -10.29 0.40 -13.08
N GLU A 131 -9.96 -0.66 -13.82
CA GLU A 131 -10.50 -2.01 -13.62
C GLU A 131 -10.18 -2.53 -12.22
N ARG A 132 -9.00 -2.22 -11.66
CA ARG A 132 -8.69 -2.57 -10.27
C ARG A 132 -9.45 -1.72 -9.28
N ALA A 133 -9.64 -0.43 -9.54
CA ALA A 133 -10.47 0.43 -8.68
C ALA A 133 -11.93 -0.06 -8.67
N SER A 134 -12.48 -0.44 -9.82
CA SER A 134 -13.85 -0.98 -9.92
C SER A 134 -13.97 -2.43 -9.43
N HIS A 135 -12.91 -3.24 -9.53
CA HIS A 135 -12.83 -4.56 -8.89
C HIS A 135 -12.60 -4.48 -7.38
N VAL A 136 -12.01 -3.41 -6.84
CA VAL A 136 -11.97 -3.12 -5.41
C VAL A 136 -13.36 -2.76 -4.88
N GLU A 137 -14.24 -2.19 -5.72
CA GLU A 137 -15.66 -1.96 -5.36
C GLU A 137 -16.55 -3.22 -5.44
N THR A 138 -16.17 -4.23 -6.24
CA THR A 138 -16.99 -5.46 -6.43
C THR A 138 -16.42 -6.72 -5.76
N ALA A 139 -15.17 -6.70 -5.32
CA ALA A 139 -14.60 -7.73 -4.44
C ALA A 139 -14.37 -7.13 -3.05
N LYS A 140 -15.42 -7.17 -2.22
CA LYS A 140 -15.30 -7.08 -0.76
C LYS A 140 -14.61 -8.35 -0.23
N ALA A 141 -13.37 -8.59 -0.68
CA ALA A 141 -12.45 -9.49 0.00
C ALA A 141 -12.01 -8.73 1.25
N ALA A 142 -12.39 -9.28 2.41
CA ALA A 142 -12.19 -8.72 3.73
C ALA A 142 -10.91 -7.87 3.82
N GLU A 143 -11.09 -6.58 4.10
CA GLU A 143 -10.06 -5.80 4.78
C GLU A 143 -9.51 -6.68 5.92
N PRO A 144 -8.19 -6.67 6.21
CA PRO A 144 -7.66 -7.41 7.35
C PRO A 144 -8.52 -7.07 8.57
N GLN A 145 -9.37 -8.00 8.98
CA GLN A 145 -10.32 -7.78 10.04
C GLN A 145 -9.50 -7.69 11.31
N LEU A 146 -9.39 -6.50 11.87
CA LEU A 146 -8.74 -6.31 13.14
C LEU A 146 -9.45 -7.22 14.16
N MET A 147 -8.73 -8.17 14.73
CA MET A 147 -9.30 -9.07 15.72
C MET A 147 -9.21 -8.42 17.10
N VAL A 148 -10.24 -8.57 17.92
CA VAL A 148 -10.28 -8.07 19.30
C VAL A 148 -10.57 -9.21 20.25
N VAL A 149 -10.09 -9.08 21.49
CA VAL A 149 -10.38 -10.01 22.58
C VAL A 149 -11.50 -9.43 23.44
N ASP A 150 -12.64 -10.09 23.48
CA ASP A 150 -13.77 -9.66 24.30
C ASP A 150 -14.32 -10.85 25.10
N GLY A 151 -14.29 -10.73 26.44
CA GLY A 151 -14.61 -11.85 27.35
C GLY A 151 -13.69 -13.06 27.18
N GLY A 152 -12.44 -12.85 26.77
CA GLY A 152 -11.46 -13.91 26.50
C GLY A 152 -11.62 -14.61 25.14
N GLN A 153 -12.61 -14.23 24.33
CA GLN A 153 -12.80 -14.78 22.99
C GLN A 153 -12.28 -13.82 21.92
N ARG A 154 -11.54 -14.34 20.94
CA ARG A 154 -11.12 -13.59 19.75
C ARG A 154 -12.27 -13.51 18.75
N ARG A 155 -12.65 -12.29 18.38
CA ARG A 155 -13.69 -12.00 17.39
C ARG A 155 -13.25 -10.84 16.49
N ALA A 156 -13.79 -10.76 15.29
CA ALA A 156 -13.54 -9.61 14.42
C ALA A 156 -14.14 -8.35 15.05
N LEU A 157 -13.40 -7.23 14.98
CA LEU A 157 -13.93 -5.94 15.41
C LEU A 157 -15.08 -5.54 14.49
N ASP A 158 -16.26 -5.32 15.09
CA ASP A 158 -17.37 -4.70 14.38
C ASP A 158 -17.13 -3.19 14.29
N LEU A 159 -16.47 -2.78 13.20
CA LEU A 159 -16.24 -1.36 12.89
C LEU A 159 -17.54 -0.59 12.67
N GLY A 160 -18.62 -1.26 12.24
CA GLY A 160 -19.94 -0.65 12.07
C GLY A 160 -20.53 -0.26 13.42
N ALA A 161 -20.51 -1.20 14.39
CA ALA A 161 -20.94 -0.94 15.76
C ALA A 161 -20.09 0.15 16.44
N LEU A 162 -18.77 0.10 16.29
CA LEU A 162 -17.87 1.13 16.84
C LEU A 162 -18.16 2.51 16.22
N SER A 163 -18.34 2.59 14.90
CA SER A 163 -18.69 3.84 14.22
C SER A 163 -20.04 4.38 14.70
N ALA A 164 -21.05 3.53 14.82
CA ALA A 164 -22.38 3.92 15.31
C ALA A 164 -22.33 4.43 16.75
N LEU A 165 -21.53 3.81 17.62
CA LEU A 165 -21.30 4.27 18.99
C LEU A 165 -20.70 5.69 19.01
N ILE A 166 -19.63 5.92 18.25
CA ILE A 166 -18.96 7.23 18.19
C ILE A 166 -19.89 8.28 17.57
N GLN A 167 -20.61 7.93 16.50
CA GLN A 167 -21.60 8.80 15.88
C GLN A 167 -22.70 9.21 16.86
N SER A 168 -23.29 8.26 17.59
CA SER A 168 -24.30 8.55 18.61
C SER A 168 -23.76 9.43 19.75
N SER A 169 -22.47 9.29 20.06
CA SER A 169 -21.79 10.12 21.06
C SER A 169 -21.61 11.56 20.59
N CYS A 170 -21.37 11.79 19.30
CA CYS A 170 -21.25 13.11 18.67
C CYS A 170 -22.61 13.74 18.31
N ALA A 171 -23.70 12.98 18.30
CA ALA A 171 -25.01 13.45 17.84
C ALA A 171 -25.55 14.66 18.64
N GLY A 172 -26.04 15.68 17.92
CA GLY A 172 -26.65 16.86 18.51
C GLY A 172 -25.69 17.77 19.30
N LEU A 173 -24.39 17.72 19.01
CA LEU A 173 -23.37 18.55 19.68
C LEU A 173 -22.90 19.76 18.87
N GLY A 174 -23.47 19.98 17.69
CA GLY A 174 -23.04 21.00 16.73
C GLY A 174 -22.48 20.38 15.46
N THR A 175 -22.34 21.19 14.40
CA THR A 175 -21.84 20.74 13.08
C THR A 175 -20.34 20.45 13.08
N ASP A 176 -19.60 21.07 13.99
CA ASP A 176 -18.13 20.96 14.07
C ASP A 176 -17.67 19.74 14.88
N VAL A 177 -18.57 19.13 15.65
CA VAL A 177 -18.33 17.89 16.39
C VAL A 177 -18.62 16.68 15.50
N ARG A 178 -17.59 16.28 14.76
CA ARG A 178 -17.64 15.18 13.78
C ARG A 178 -17.13 13.87 14.39
N HIS A 179 -17.72 12.76 13.99
CA HIS A 179 -17.37 11.44 14.52
C HIS A 179 -16.18 10.82 13.77
N GLU A 180 -15.99 11.19 12.51
CA GLU A 180 -14.96 10.65 11.61
C GLU A 180 -13.53 10.88 12.13
N PRO A 181 -13.16 12.07 12.67
CA PRO A 181 -11.83 12.27 13.25
C PRO A 181 -11.57 11.38 14.48
N VAL A 182 -12.59 11.19 15.33
CA VAL A 182 -12.50 10.32 16.52
C VAL A 182 -12.30 8.88 16.07
N LEU A 183 -13.09 8.41 15.10
CA LEU A 183 -13.01 7.05 14.56
C LEU A 183 -11.65 6.79 13.91
N ALA A 184 -11.15 7.72 13.08
CA ALA A 184 -9.87 7.59 12.40
C ALA A 184 -8.69 7.57 13.38
N GLU A 185 -8.74 8.38 14.44
CA GLU A 185 -7.71 8.39 15.48
C GLU A 185 -7.80 7.14 16.37
N THR A 186 -9.00 6.64 16.64
CA THR A 186 -9.20 5.37 17.36
C THR A 186 -8.53 4.23 16.59
N GLN A 187 -8.89 4.05 15.32
CA GLN A 187 -8.37 2.96 14.48
C GLN A 187 -6.84 2.98 14.36
N ARG A 188 -6.23 4.18 14.26
CA ARG A 188 -4.77 4.34 14.20
C ARG A 188 -4.06 3.85 15.46
N ASN A 189 -4.73 3.84 16.60
CA ASN A 189 -4.18 3.41 17.88
C ASN A 189 -4.51 1.95 18.23
N LEU A 190 -5.22 1.21 17.36
CA LEU A 190 -5.52 -0.20 17.59
C LEU A 190 -4.48 -1.12 16.95
N TYR A 191 -4.25 -2.26 17.60
CA TYR A 191 -3.40 -3.34 17.12
C TYR A 191 -4.18 -4.67 17.14
N ASP A 192 -3.72 -5.66 16.37
CA ASP A 192 -4.41 -6.95 16.30
C ASP A 192 -4.37 -7.69 17.65
N GLY A 193 -5.53 -8.20 18.07
CA GLY A 193 -5.69 -8.87 19.36
C GLY A 193 -5.90 -7.93 20.55
N VAL A 194 -6.12 -6.63 20.33
CA VAL A 194 -6.40 -5.67 21.40
C VAL A 194 -7.66 -6.05 22.19
N PRO A 195 -7.67 -5.95 23.53
CA PRO A 195 -8.87 -6.14 24.33
C PRO A 195 -9.97 -5.14 23.98
N MET A 196 -11.24 -5.55 23.98
CA MET A 196 -12.37 -4.67 23.66
C MET A 196 -12.45 -3.45 24.60
N GLU A 197 -12.07 -3.62 25.88
CA GLU A 197 -11.98 -2.51 26.82
C GLU A 197 -10.94 -1.46 26.40
N GLU A 198 -9.82 -1.89 25.81
CA GLU A 198 -8.80 -0.99 25.27
C GLU A 198 -9.29 -0.28 24.01
N VAL A 199 -10.14 -0.91 23.20
CA VAL A 199 -10.79 -0.26 22.05
C VAL A 199 -11.64 0.93 22.50
N TYR A 200 -12.47 0.75 23.53
CA TYR A 200 -13.27 1.87 24.05
C TYR A 200 -12.41 2.95 24.72
N LYS A 201 -11.36 2.56 25.46
CA LYS A 201 -10.40 3.51 26.05
C LYS A 201 -9.72 4.33 24.96
N ALA A 202 -9.30 3.71 23.85
CA ALA A 202 -8.73 4.39 22.70
C ALA A 202 -9.71 5.40 22.10
N ALA A 203 -11.00 5.04 21.97
CA ALA A 203 -12.03 5.96 21.49
C ALA A 203 -12.25 7.17 22.42
N ILE A 204 -12.25 6.94 23.73
CA ILE A 204 -12.35 8.01 24.74
C ILE A 204 -11.15 8.95 24.66
N LEU A 205 -9.93 8.41 24.55
CA LEU A 205 -8.71 9.21 24.43
C LEU A 205 -8.69 9.99 23.11
N ALA A 206 -9.08 9.37 22.00
CA ALA A 206 -9.21 10.01 20.69
C ALA A 206 -10.22 11.17 20.70
N ALA A 207 -11.35 11.03 21.38
CA ALA A 207 -12.31 12.13 21.54
C ALA A 207 -11.73 13.25 22.43
N ARG A 208 -11.01 12.90 23.50
CA ARG A 208 -10.42 13.85 24.44
C ARG A 208 -9.37 14.76 23.79
N THR A 209 -8.55 14.24 22.88
CA THR A 209 -7.53 15.04 22.18
C THR A 209 -8.13 16.09 21.26
N LEU A 210 -9.41 15.93 20.86
CA LEU A 210 -10.10 16.89 20.00
C LEU A 210 -10.80 18.01 20.77
N ILE A 211 -10.79 18.00 22.12
CA ILE A 211 -11.39 19.06 22.95
C ILE A 211 -10.73 20.42 22.68
N GLU A 212 -9.42 20.43 22.39
CA GLU A 212 -8.70 21.66 22.04
C GLU A 212 -9.16 22.25 20.70
N LYS A 213 -9.73 21.42 19.81
CA LYS A 213 -10.28 21.88 18.52
C LYS A 213 -11.72 22.38 18.68
N ASP A 214 -12.53 21.65 19.45
CA ASP A 214 -13.90 22.04 19.74
C ASP A 214 -14.35 21.55 21.14
N PRO A 215 -14.87 22.43 22.01
CA PRO A 215 -15.26 22.06 23.37
C PRO A 215 -16.40 21.03 23.42
N GLY A 216 -17.20 20.88 22.36
CA GLY A 216 -18.26 19.89 22.23
C GLY A 216 -17.75 18.44 22.31
N TYR A 217 -16.49 18.17 21.96
CA TYR A 217 -15.89 16.85 22.17
C TYR A 217 -15.77 16.46 23.64
N SER A 218 -15.85 17.41 24.58
CA SER A 218 -15.94 17.12 26.02
C SER A 218 -17.20 16.29 26.33
N ARG A 219 -18.34 16.66 25.73
CA ARG A 219 -19.60 15.92 25.89
C ARG A 219 -19.58 14.59 25.14
N ALA A 220 -18.94 14.52 23.97
CA ALA A 220 -18.74 13.26 23.25
C ALA A 220 -17.89 12.28 24.07
N THR A 221 -16.80 12.76 24.68
CA THR A 221 -15.92 11.97 25.57
C THR A 221 -16.70 11.43 26.77
N ALA A 222 -17.52 12.26 27.41
CA ALA A 222 -18.37 11.84 28.52
C ALA A 222 -19.40 10.77 28.12
N ARG A 223 -19.96 10.87 26.90
CA ARG A 223 -20.91 9.87 26.36
C ARG A 223 -20.25 8.53 26.06
N LEU A 224 -19.02 8.54 25.53
CA LEU A 224 -18.22 7.33 25.33
C LEU A 224 -17.86 6.66 26.67
N LEU A 225 -17.47 7.45 27.68
CA LEU A 225 -17.24 6.92 29.03
C LEU A 225 -18.52 6.35 29.64
N MET A 226 -19.66 7.01 29.43
CA MET A 226 -20.94 6.53 29.92
C MET A 226 -21.32 5.19 29.29
N HIS A 227 -20.95 4.95 28.03
CA HIS A 227 -21.14 3.65 27.38
C HIS A 227 -20.38 2.53 28.09
N THR A 228 -19.12 2.74 28.48
CA THR A 228 -18.34 1.69 29.19
C THR A 228 -18.97 1.35 30.54
N ILE A 229 -19.45 2.36 31.28
CA ILE A 229 -20.15 2.17 32.56
C ILE A 229 -21.43 1.36 32.36
N ARG A 230 -22.23 1.67 31.32
CA ARG A 230 -23.47 0.94 31.02
C ARG A 230 -23.19 -0.51 30.65
N ARG A 231 -22.16 -0.76 29.84
CA ARG A 231 -21.75 -2.09 29.43
C ARG A 231 -21.34 -2.93 30.64
N GLU A 232 -20.63 -2.34 31.59
CA GLU A 232 -20.24 -2.99 32.85
C GLU A 232 -21.46 -3.33 33.73
N ILE A 233 -22.41 -2.40 33.87
CA ILE A 233 -23.59 -2.57 34.72
C ILE A 233 -24.64 -3.51 34.11
N LEU A 234 -24.88 -3.40 32.80
CA LEU A 234 -25.93 -4.15 32.08
C LEU A 234 -25.42 -5.47 31.51
N GLY A 235 -24.12 -5.61 31.27
CA GLY A 235 -23.51 -6.77 30.62
C GLY A 235 -23.74 -6.83 29.10
N GLU A 236 -24.31 -5.78 28.50
CA GLU A 236 -24.63 -5.69 27.08
C GLU A 236 -24.37 -4.28 26.54
N GLU A 237 -24.26 -4.17 25.21
CA GLU A 237 -24.08 -2.88 24.54
C GLU A 237 -25.42 -2.17 24.35
N VAL A 238 -25.52 -0.95 24.87
CA VAL A 238 -26.71 -0.11 24.75
C VAL A 238 -26.31 1.31 24.35
N THR A 239 -27.00 1.87 23.35
CA THR A 239 -26.77 3.24 22.90
C THR A 239 -27.32 4.28 23.87
N GLN A 240 -26.94 5.54 23.67
CA GLN A 240 -27.46 6.65 24.47
C GLN A 240 -28.99 6.78 24.42
N GLU A 241 -29.60 6.54 23.26
CA GLU A 241 -31.05 6.67 23.07
C GLU A 241 -31.80 5.51 23.72
N GLN A 242 -31.34 4.28 23.51
CA GLN A 242 -31.94 3.07 24.09
C GLN A 242 -31.95 3.09 25.62
N MET A 243 -31.00 3.79 26.25
CA MET A 243 -30.95 3.89 27.71
C MET A 243 -32.13 4.59 28.34
N GLN A 244 -32.87 5.44 27.60
CA GLN A 244 -34.07 6.09 28.14
C GLN A 244 -35.09 5.06 28.62
N GLU A 245 -35.28 3.99 27.87
CA GLU A 245 -36.19 2.89 28.22
C GLU A 245 -35.55 1.94 29.24
N ARG A 246 -34.28 1.57 29.04
CA ARG A 246 -33.56 0.62 29.90
C ARG A 246 -33.40 1.11 31.34
N TYR A 247 -33.36 2.42 31.58
CA TYR A 247 -33.32 2.95 32.96
C TYR A 247 -34.57 2.54 33.76
N ALA A 248 -35.75 2.67 33.17
CA ALA A 248 -37.00 2.31 33.84
C ALA A 248 -37.09 0.81 34.14
N GLU A 249 -36.53 -0.02 33.27
CA GLU A 249 -36.52 -1.49 33.44
C GLU A 249 -35.48 -1.97 34.46
N TYR A 250 -34.28 -1.40 34.41
CA TYR A 250 -33.15 -1.87 35.21
C TYR A 250 -33.21 -1.36 36.65
N PHE A 251 -33.67 -0.12 36.86
CA PHE A 251 -33.65 0.53 38.17
C PHE A 251 -34.38 -0.27 39.27
N PRO A 252 -35.62 -0.77 39.08
CA PRO A 252 -36.30 -1.58 40.10
C PRO A 252 -35.61 -2.92 40.39
N ARG A 253 -34.91 -3.49 39.40
CA ARG A 253 -34.15 -4.74 39.56
C ARG A 253 -32.87 -4.50 40.36
N TYR A 254 -32.20 -3.39 40.12
CA TYR A 254 -30.97 -3.02 40.80
C TYR A 254 -31.20 -2.72 42.29
N ILE A 255 -32.26 -1.98 42.64
CA ILE A 255 -32.65 -1.72 44.04
C ILE A 255 -32.86 -3.02 44.83
N LYS A 256 -33.35 -4.08 44.18
CA LYS A 256 -33.55 -5.39 44.83
C LYS A 256 -32.23 -6.14 45.10
N ARG A 257 -31.13 -5.79 44.43
CA ARG A 257 -29.81 -6.39 44.63
C ARG A 257 -29.02 -5.75 45.77
N GLY A 258 -29.35 -4.51 46.18
CA GLY A 258 -28.68 -3.78 47.26
C GLY A 258 -27.75 -2.71 46.74
#